data_AF-A0A5C7AJG9-F1
#
_entry.id   AF-A0A5C7AJG9-F1
#
_cell.length_a   1.000
_cell.length_b   1.000
_cell.length_c   1.000
_cell.angle_alpha   90.00
_cell.angle_beta   90.00
_cell.angle_gamma   90.00
#
_symmetry.space_group_name_H-M   'P 1'
#
loop_
_entity.id
_entity.type
_entity.pdbx_description
1 polymer ?
#
loop_
_entity_poly.entity_id
_entity_poly.type
_entity_poly.pdbx_seq_one_letter_code
_entity_poly.pdbx_strand_id
1 'polypeptide(L)'
;MPAPRIFTYISFILFLFTPLVGKSLVAQVSHGYSFSEESFVEYHNLRIRSVDNTSASSKSTVASELNFAPLTTIENNLAKNLNSHWVWSENTLDILDSYSPFLFRTKKSANVEEVKVLLQVNSMGRLSGFEVMSDVDKGLKERIDYVLRKLPDCKPVPGYENYGIETFELIIKK
;
A
#
# COMPACT_ATOMS: atom_id res chain seq x y z
N MET A 1 -29.57 82.25 27.99
CA MET A 1 -28.21 82.42 27.42
C MET A 1 -27.26 81.55 28.22
N PRO A 2 -26.33 80.72 27.67
CA PRO A 2 -26.04 80.34 26.28
C PRO A 2 -26.33 78.84 25.98
N ALA A 3 -26.13 78.45 24.73
CA ALA A 3 -26.43 77.17 24.07
C ALA A 3 -25.26 76.14 24.20
N PRO A 4 -25.07 75.19 23.26
CA PRO A 4 -25.83 73.97 22.95
C PRO A 4 -24.91 72.72 23.02
N ARG A 5 -25.43 71.48 22.98
CA ARG A 5 -24.68 70.36 22.37
C ARG A 5 -25.59 69.43 21.60
N ILE A 6 -25.59 69.68 20.30
CA ILE A 6 -25.99 68.76 19.23
C ILE A 6 -24.95 67.62 19.23
N PHE A 7 -25.40 66.38 19.37
CA PHE A 7 -24.65 65.22 18.88
C PHE A 7 -25.60 64.37 18.04
N THR A 8 -25.56 64.67 16.75
CA THR A 8 -26.01 63.86 15.63
C THR A 8 -25.32 62.50 15.71
N TYR A 9 -26.06 61.43 15.98
CA TYR A 9 -25.57 60.07 15.74
C TYR A 9 -26.17 59.55 14.45
N ILE A 10 -25.24 59.35 13.52
CA ILE A 10 -25.40 58.85 12.17
C ILE A 10 -25.94 57.42 12.21
N SER A 11 -27.00 57.19 11.43
CA SER A 11 -27.56 55.89 11.09
C SER A 11 -26.73 55.21 9.97
N PHE A 12 -27.08 53.95 9.67
CA PHE A 12 -26.61 53.03 8.62
C PHE A 12 -25.59 51.97 9.09
N ILE A 13 -26.07 50.80 9.55
CA ILE A 13 -26.57 49.65 8.77
C ILE A 13 -25.46 48.98 7.95
N LEU A 14 -24.77 48.06 8.62
CA LEU A 14 -24.69 46.64 8.28
C LEU A 14 -24.77 46.28 6.78
N PHE A 15 -23.62 45.99 6.17
CA PHE A 15 -23.53 45.04 5.08
C PHE A 15 -22.26 44.18 5.26
N LEU A 16 -22.49 42.98 5.81
CA LEU A 16 -21.52 41.90 5.91
C LEU A 16 -21.26 41.35 4.50
N PHE A 17 -20.24 41.84 3.82
CA PHE A 17 -19.64 41.15 2.68
C PHE A 17 -18.39 40.43 3.15
N THR A 18 -18.55 39.21 3.67
CA THR A 18 -17.44 38.26 3.73
C THR A 18 -17.43 37.46 2.42
N PRO A 19 -16.33 37.44 1.66
CA PRO A 19 -16.22 36.51 0.55
C PRO A 19 -16.21 35.09 1.11
N LEU A 20 -17.14 34.28 0.62
CA LEU A 20 -17.15 32.84 0.83
C LEU A 20 -15.88 32.30 0.16
N VAL A 21 -14.78 32.26 0.90
CA VAL A 21 -13.57 31.53 0.52
C VAL A 21 -13.99 30.08 0.47
N GLY A 22 -14.34 29.63 -0.74
CA GLY A 22 -14.52 28.23 -1.06
C GLY A 22 -13.21 27.55 -0.72
N LYS A 23 -13.16 26.91 0.45
CA LYS A 23 -12.15 25.91 0.73
C LYS A 23 -12.30 24.88 -0.39
N SER A 24 -11.36 24.85 -1.31
CA SER A 24 -11.17 23.67 -2.14
C SER A 24 -11.01 22.52 -1.15
N LEU A 25 -12.04 21.69 -1.04
CA LEU A 25 -11.89 20.37 -0.48
C LEU A 25 -10.95 19.66 -1.44
N VAL A 26 -9.65 19.75 -1.17
CA VAL A 26 -8.72 18.74 -1.63
C VAL A 26 -9.20 17.48 -0.95
N ALA A 27 -9.87 16.63 -1.70
CA ALA A 27 -10.14 15.27 -1.29
C ALA A 27 -8.76 14.64 -0.99
N GLN A 28 -8.40 14.55 0.29
CA GLN A 28 -7.32 13.67 0.70
C GLN A 28 -7.83 12.25 0.45
N VAL A 29 -7.42 11.67 -0.67
CA VAL A 29 -7.48 10.23 -0.89
C VAL A 29 -6.50 9.61 0.10
N SER A 30 -6.96 9.44 1.35
CA SER A 30 -6.31 8.63 2.35
C SER A 30 -6.83 7.21 2.16
N HIS A 31 -6.15 6.43 1.35
CA HIS A 31 -6.33 4.98 1.33
C HIS A 31 -5.14 4.36 2.03
N GLY A 32 -5.37 3.91 3.28
CA GLY A 32 -4.72 2.79 3.94
C GLY A 32 -3.21 2.78 4.19
N TYR A 33 -2.47 3.77 3.71
CA TYR A 33 -1.02 3.71 3.60
C TYR A 33 -0.32 4.42 4.76
N SER A 34 0.46 3.67 5.54
CA SER A 34 1.31 4.20 6.61
C SER A 34 2.71 3.60 6.53
N PHE A 35 3.68 4.35 7.07
CA PHE A 35 5.07 3.93 7.16
C PHE A 35 5.43 3.65 8.61
N SER A 36 6.13 2.55 8.83
CA SER A 36 6.64 2.13 10.15
C SER A 36 8.17 2.19 10.16
N GLU A 37 8.77 2.44 11.34
CA GLU A 37 10.23 2.58 11.55
C GLU A 37 11.03 1.30 11.19
N GLU A 38 10.37 0.15 10.99
CA GLU A 38 10.99 -1.14 10.69
C GLU A 38 11.07 -1.51 9.19
N SER A 39 11.09 -0.54 8.27
CA SER A 39 11.13 -0.73 6.79
C SER A 39 9.91 -1.42 6.17
N PHE A 40 8.84 -1.58 6.94
CA PHE A 40 7.57 -2.09 6.43
C PHE A 40 6.75 -1.00 5.77
N VAL A 41 6.20 -1.36 4.63
CA VAL A 41 5.11 -0.67 3.97
C VAL A 41 3.80 -1.24 4.49
N GLU A 42 2.98 -0.42 5.15
CA GLU A 42 1.69 -0.84 5.71
C GLU A 42 0.54 -0.48 4.77
N TYR A 43 -0.41 -1.40 4.62
CA TYR A 43 -1.63 -1.22 3.84
C TYR A 43 -2.79 -1.93 4.52
N HIS A 44 -3.64 -1.20 5.25
CA HIS A 44 -4.74 -1.78 6.05
C HIS A 44 -4.25 -2.93 6.95
N ASN A 45 -4.70 -4.16 6.69
CA ASN A 45 -4.33 -5.36 7.45
C ASN A 45 -3.04 -6.02 6.93
N LEU A 46 -2.39 -5.44 5.93
CA LEU A 46 -1.17 -5.95 5.31
C LEU A 46 0.05 -5.15 5.74
N ARG A 47 1.17 -5.84 5.89
CA ARG A 47 2.50 -5.23 5.95
C ARG A 47 3.42 -5.96 5.00
N ILE A 48 4.15 -5.21 4.18
CA ILE A 48 5.07 -5.77 3.18
C ILE A 48 6.44 -5.14 3.37
N ARG A 49 7.49 -5.95 3.29
CA ARG A 49 8.86 -5.46 3.11
C ARG A 49 9.61 -6.32 2.12
N SER A 50 10.62 -5.74 1.48
CA SER A 50 11.60 -6.51 0.74
C SER A 50 12.54 -7.20 1.73
N VAL A 51 12.95 -8.42 1.41
CA VAL A 51 13.92 -9.20 2.18
C VAL A 51 15.15 -9.40 1.32
N ASP A 52 16.30 -8.97 1.82
CA ASP A 52 17.58 -9.15 1.13
C ASP A 52 17.92 -10.64 1.06
N ASN A 53 17.83 -11.20 -0.15
CA ASN A 53 18.26 -12.57 -0.38
C ASN A 53 19.78 -12.62 -0.57
N THR A 54 20.50 -12.93 0.51
CA THR A 54 21.96 -13.17 0.50
C THR A 54 22.38 -14.44 -0.27
N SER A 55 21.45 -15.15 -0.92
CA SER A 55 21.74 -16.39 -1.65
C SER A 55 21.69 -16.19 -3.17
N ALA A 56 22.87 -16.30 -3.76
CA ALA A 56 23.14 -16.18 -5.18
C ALA A 56 22.35 -17.17 -6.04
N SER A 57 21.66 -16.66 -7.07
CA SER A 57 21.39 -17.40 -8.29
C SER A 57 21.00 -16.44 -9.42
N SER A 58 22.04 -15.89 -10.07
CA SER A 58 22.28 -15.52 -11.48
C SER A 58 21.17 -15.42 -12.56
N LYS A 59 19.88 -15.61 -12.26
CA LYS A 59 18.78 -15.41 -13.21
C LYS A 59 18.25 -14.00 -13.06
N SER A 60 18.70 -13.15 -13.96
CA SER A 60 18.19 -11.80 -14.12
C SER A 60 17.73 -11.60 -15.56
N THR A 61 16.69 -10.81 -15.73
CA THR A 61 16.15 -10.44 -17.04
C THR A 61 16.53 -8.99 -17.34
N VAL A 62 16.96 -8.74 -18.58
CA VAL A 62 17.33 -7.39 -19.04
C VAL A 62 16.07 -6.57 -19.26
N ALA A 63 16.13 -5.27 -18.96
CA ALA A 63 15.00 -4.36 -19.11
C ALA A 63 14.32 -4.43 -20.49
N SER A 64 15.08 -4.63 -21.57
CA SER A 64 14.56 -4.73 -22.94
C SER A 64 13.59 -5.89 -23.19
N GLU A 65 13.60 -6.91 -22.33
CA GLU A 65 12.72 -8.08 -22.44
C GLU A 65 11.43 -7.92 -21.62
N LEU A 66 11.28 -6.81 -20.90
CA LEU A 66 10.16 -6.54 -20.00
C LEU A 66 9.15 -5.57 -20.60
N ASN A 67 7.88 -5.79 -20.25
CA ASN A 67 6.79 -4.89 -20.61
C ASN A 67 6.58 -3.85 -19.51
N PHE A 68 6.91 -2.59 -19.80
CA PHE A 68 6.70 -1.49 -18.86
C PHE A 68 5.28 -0.94 -18.98
N ALA A 69 4.51 -1.10 -17.91
CA ALA A 69 3.26 -0.36 -17.72
C ALA A 69 3.55 0.93 -16.91
N PRO A 70 2.81 2.02 -17.15
CA PRO A 70 2.94 3.21 -16.33
C PRO A 70 2.60 2.90 -14.87
N LEU A 71 3.49 3.32 -13.97
CA LEU A 71 3.27 3.20 -12.53
C LEU A 71 2.46 4.38 -12.01
N THR A 72 1.52 4.10 -11.10
CA THR A 72 0.82 5.16 -10.38
C THR A 72 1.75 5.86 -9.38
N THR A 73 1.35 7.01 -8.84
CA THR A 73 2.13 7.70 -7.80
C THR A 73 2.34 6.82 -6.56
N ILE A 74 1.32 6.04 -6.20
CA ILE A 74 1.36 5.12 -5.05
C ILE A 74 2.33 3.97 -5.32
N GLU A 75 2.25 3.36 -6.50
CA GLU A 75 3.17 2.29 -6.92
C GLU A 75 4.63 2.78 -6.94
N ASN A 76 4.88 3.99 -7.44
CA ASN A 76 6.23 4.58 -7.42
C ASN A 76 6.76 4.78 -5.99
N ASN A 77 5.91 5.22 -5.06
CA ASN A 77 6.33 5.36 -3.67
C ASN A 77 6.58 3.98 -3.04
N LEU A 78 5.70 3.00 -3.30
CA LEU A 78 5.85 1.64 -2.80
C LEU A 78 7.15 0.99 -3.27
N ALA A 79 7.47 1.10 -4.56
CA ALA A 79 8.73 0.63 -5.13
C ALA A 79 9.96 1.24 -4.46
N LYS A 80 9.95 2.56 -4.26
CA LYS A 80 11.05 3.28 -3.59
C LYS A 80 11.22 2.85 -2.15
N ASN A 81 10.12 2.69 -1.42
CA ASN A 81 10.16 2.32 0.00
C ASN A 81 10.54 0.85 0.22
N LEU A 82 10.14 -0.04 -0.69
CA LEU A 82 10.59 -1.43 -0.69
C LEU A 82 12.02 -1.60 -1.21
N ASN A 83 12.63 -0.54 -1.78
CA ASN A 83 13.93 -0.59 -2.45
C ASN A 83 14.03 -1.79 -3.41
N SER A 84 13.03 -1.93 -4.28
CA SER A 84 12.80 -3.13 -5.08
C SER A 84 12.65 -2.80 -6.56
N HIS A 85 13.06 -3.74 -7.42
CA HIS A 85 12.89 -3.66 -8.87
C HIS A 85 11.47 -4.05 -9.31
N TRP A 86 10.68 -4.64 -8.40
CA TRP A 86 9.33 -5.10 -8.63
C TRP A 86 8.35 -4.38 -7.73
N VAL A 87 7.16 -4.08 -8.26
CA VAL A 87 6.12 -3.42 -7.48
C VAL A 87 4.81 -4.17 -7.60
N TRP A 88 4.19 -4.43 -6.45
CA TRP A 88 2.81 -4.89 -6.39
C TRP A 88 1.88 -3.73 -6.74
N SER A 89 0.95 -3.96 -7.65
CA SER A 89 -0.04 -2.93 -7.96
C SER A 89 -0.97 -2.68 -6.77
N GLU A 90 -1.52 -1.47 -6.68
CA GLU A 90 -2.49 -1.08 -5.64
C GLU A 90 -3.67 -2.07 -5.58
N ASN A 91 -4.23 -2.40 -6.74
CA ASN A 91 -5.29 -3.41 -6.87
C ASN A 91 -4.86 -4.79 -6.32
N THR A 92 -3.58 -5.14 -6.36
CA THR A 92 -3.11 -6.41 -5.77
C THR A 92 -3.16 -6.38 -4.26
N LEU A 93 -2.82 -5.23 -3.66
CA LEU A 93 -2.93 -5.03 -2.22
C LEU A 93 -4.38 -5.04 -1.77
N ASP A 94 -5.28 -4.42 -2.54
CA ASP A 94 -6.73 -4.49 -2.30
C ASP A 94 -7.26 -5.93 -2.33
N ILE A 95 -6.84 -6.70 -3.35
CA ILE A 95 -7.20 -8.11 -3.46
C ILE A 95 -6.72 -8.86 -2.22
N LEU A 96 -5.45 -8.71 -1.84
CA LEU A 96 -4.88 -9.38 -0.66
C LEU A 96 -5.61 -9.03 0.63
N ASP A 97 -5.88 -7.74 0.86
CA ASP A 97 -6.58 -7.24 2.05
C ASP A 97 -8.01 -7.80 2.13
N SER A 98 -8.72 -7.84 0.99
CA SER A 98 -10.07 -8.39 0.89
C SER A 98 -10.19 -9.87 1.28
N TYR A 99 -9.09 -10.63 1.20
CA TYR A 99 -9.06 -12.04 1.56
C TYR A 99 -8.77 -12.29 3.05
N SER A 100 -8.41 -11.29 3.84
CA SER A 100 -8.13 -11.49 5.28
C SER A 100 -9.28 -12.23 6.02
N PRO A 101 -10.56 -11.82 5.91
CA PRO A 101 -11.66 -12.55 6.55
C PRO A 101 -11.82 -14.01 6.08
N PHE A 102 -11.46 -14.28 4.82
CA PHE A 102 -11.49 -15.64 4.26
C PHE A 102 -10.37 -16.50 4.86
N LEU A 103 -9.17 -15.95 5.02
CA LEU A 103 -8.03 -16.64 5.61
C LEU A 103 -8.34 -17.07 7.05
N PHE A 104 -8.87 -16.17 7.88
CA PHE A 104 -9.10 -16.41 9.31
C PHE A 104 -10.47 -17.01 9.68
N ARG A 105 -11.26 -17.45 8.70
CA ARG A 105 -12.66 -17.90 8.88
C ARG A 105 -12.85 -19.09 9.82
N THR A 106 -11.87 -19.99 9.94
CA THR A 106 -12.08 -21.28 10.63
C THR A 106 -11.86 -21.19 12.13
N LYS A 107 -12.50 -22.08 12.90
CA LYS A 107 -12.30 -22.16 14.37
C LYS A 107 -10.83 -22.38 14.77
N LYS A 108 -10.05 -23.08 13.96
CA LYS A 108 -8.61 -23.33 14.22
C LYS A 108 -7.76 -22.10 13.95
N SER A 109 -8.06 -21.38 12.86
CA SER A 109 -7.42 -20.10 12.54
C SER A 109 -7.95 -18.93 13.39
N ALA A 110 -8.96 -19.14 14.23
CA ALA A 110 -9.58 -18.07 15.02
C ALA A 110 -8.62 -17.45 16.04
N ASN A 111 -7.67 -18.25 16.55
CA ASN A 111 -6.64 -17.84 17.50
C ASN A 111 -5.38 -17.27 16.83
N VAL A 112 -5.32 -17.29 15.49
CA VAL A 112 -4.19 -16.71 14.74
C VAL A 112 -4.51 -15.24 14.49
N GLU A 113 -3.70 -14.35 15.05
CA GLU A 113 -3.86 -12.89 14.89
C GLU A 113 -3.19 -12.38 13.61
N GLU A 114 -2.05 -12.96 13.23
CA GLU A 114 -1.34 -12.63 12.01
C GLU A 114 -0.64 -13.85 11.40
N VAL A 115 -0.46 -13.83 10.09
CA VAL A 115 0.32 -14.82 9.35
C VAL A 115 1.44 -14.10 8.61
N LYS A 116 2.66 -14.67 8.71
CA LYS A 116 3.83 -14.22 7.98
C LYS A 116 4.12 -15.18 6.83
N VAL A 117 4.28 -14.64 5.64
CA VAL A 117 4.51 -15.38 4.40
C VAL A 117 5.65 -14.74 3.63
N LEU A 118 6.65 -15.53 3.25
CA LEU A 118 7.68 -15.14 2.29
C LEU A 118 7.18 -15.43 0.88
N LEU A 119 7.20 -14.42 0.02
CA LEU A 119 6.78 -14.50 -1.38
C LEU A 119 8.01 -14.38 -2.28
N GLN A 120 8.23 -15.37 -3.14
CA GLN A 120 9.35 -15.36 -4.09
C GLN A 120 8.88 -14.91 -5.46
N VAL A 121 9.35 -13.77 -5.91
CA VAL A 121 9.06 -13.20 -7.23
C VAL A 121 10.24 -13.49 -8.15
N ASN A 122 9.97 -14.04 -9.33
CA ASN A 122 11.02 -14.36 -10.30
C ASN A 122 11.47 -13.13 -11.11
N SER A 123 12.45 -13.31 -11.99
CA SER A 123 12.97 -12.25 -12.87
C SER A 123 11.98 -11.72 -13.91
N MET A 124 10.75 -12.24 -13.95
CA MET A 124 9.66 -11.79 -14.81
C MET A 124 8.54 -11.11 -14.03
N GLY A 125 8.72 -10.88 -12.72
CA GLY A 125 7.71 -10.29 -11.86
C GLY A 125 6.61 -11.26 -11.44
N ARG A 126 6.72 -12.56 -11.74
CA ARG A 126 5.71 -13.55 -11.36
C ARG A 126 6.00 -14.15 -10.00
N LEU A 127 4.94 -14.42 -9.24
CA LEU A 127 5.05 -15.23 -8.03
C LEU A 127 5.46 -16.67 -8.42
N SER A 128 6.65 -17.06 -7.99
CA SER A 128 7.27 -18.36 -8.29
C SER A 128 7.13 -19.38 -7.16
N GLY A 129 6.97 -18.89 -5.93
CA GLY A 129 6.81 -19.73 -4.74
C GLY A 129 6.48 -18.91 -3.50
N PHE A 130 6.09 -19.60 -2.44
CA PHE A 130 5.88 -18.98 -1.13
C PHE A 130 6.22 -19.94 0.00
N GLU A 131 6.58 -19.38 1.16
CA GLU A 131 6.83 -20.10 2.39
C GLU A 131 6.06 -19.44 3.54
N VAL A 132 5.33 -20.23 4.32
CA VAL A 132 4.60 -19.72 5.48
C VAL A 132 5.50 -19.86 6.71
N MET A 133 5.84 -18.75 7.33
CA MET A 133 6.74 -18.70 8.49
C MET A 133 6.01 -18.90 9.82
N SER A 134 4.71 -18.62 9.87
CA SER A 134 3.88 -18.84 11.06
C SER A 134 3.47 -20.30 11.20
N ASP A 135 3.30 -20.78 12.43
CA ASP A 135 2.69 -22.08 12.70
C ASP A 135 1.19 -22.02 12.37
N VAL A 136 0.82 -22.55 11.20
CA VAL A 136 -0.55 -22.50 10.67
C VAL A 136 -1.08 -23.89 10.41
N ASP A 137 -2.40 -24.07 10.56
CA ASP A 137 -3.05 -25.31 10.19
C ASP A 137 -3.02 -25.53 8.68
N LYS A 138 -3.10 -26.80 8.26
CA LYS A 138 -3.11 -27.19 6.85
C LYS A 138 -4.16 -26.44 6.03
N GLY A 139 -5.35 -26.22 6.57
CA GLY A 139 -6.42 -25.52 5.87
C GLY A 139 -6.13 -24.04 5.68
N LEU A 140 -5.50 -23.37 6.66
CA LEU A 140 -5.03 -21.99 6.50
C LEU A 140 -3.95 -21.90 5.43
N LYS A 141 -2.98 -22.83 5.41
CA LYS A 141 -1.98 -22.92 4.34
C LYS A 141 -2.60 -23.10 2.95
N GLU A 142 -3.61 -23.96 2.82
CA GLU A 142 -4.34 -24.16 1.55
C GLU A 142 -5.12 -22.92 1.11
N ARG A 143 -5.72 -22.16 2.05
CA ARG A 143 -6.39 -20.89 1.74
C ARG A 143 -5.39 -19.81 1.31
N ILE A 144 -4.21 -19.76 1.92
CA ILE A 144 -3.13 -18.86 1.51
C ILE A 144 -2.68 -19.20 0.08
N ASP A 145 -2.37 -20.47 -0.19
CA ASP A 145 -2.01 -20.95 -1.54
C ASP A 145 -3.07 -20.53 -2.58
N TYR A 146 -4.36 -20.73 -2.25
CA TYR A 146 -5.46 -20.33 -3.12
C TYR A 146 -5.48 -18.83 -3.45
N VAL A 147 -5.22 -17.97 -2.46
CA VAL A 147 -5.17 -16.52 -2.66
C VAL A 147 -3.96 -16.14 -3.51
N LEU A 148 -2.78 -16.67 -3.18
CA LEU A 148 -1.52 -16.34 -3.84
C LEU A 148 -1.53 -16.70 -5.33
N ARG A 149 -2.20 -17.79 -5.73
CA ARG A 149 -2.36 -18.19 -7.15
C ARG A 149 -3.21 -17.22 -7.98
N LYS A 150 -3.98 -16.34 -7.35
CA LYS A 150 -4.82 -15.36 -8.02
C LYS A 150 -4.19 -13.99 -8.15
N LEU A 151 -3.03 -13.79 -7.54
CA LEU A 151 -2.37 -12.49 -7.60
C LEU A 151 -1.89 -12.24 -9.03
N PRO A 152 -2.10 -11.01 -9.54
CA PRO A 152 -1.48 -10.62 -10.80
C PRO A 152 0.04 -10.52 -10.63
N ASP A 153 0.75 -10.55 -11.77
CA ASP A 153 2.19 -10.36 -11.80
C ASP A 153 2.58 -8.95 -11.30
N CYS A 154 3.74 -8.83 -10.65
CA CYS A 154 4.33 -7.56 -10.29
C CYS A 154 4.70 -6.75 -11.53
N LYS A 155 4.62 -5.42 -11.42
CA LYS A 155 5.09 -4.52 -12.48
C LYS A 155 6.59 -4.27 -12.33
N PRO A 156 7.35 -4.18 -13.43
CA PRO A 156 8.74 -3.76 -13.37
C PRO A 156 8.84 -2.26 -13.07
N VAL A 157 9.73 -1.90 -12.13
CA VAL A 157 10.01 -0.51 -11.79
C VAL A 157 11.03 0.05 -12.78
N PRO A 158 10.75 1.14 -13.52
CA PRO A 158 11.69 1.67 -14.49
C PRO A 158 12.95 2.26 -13.83
N GLY A 159 14.08 2.21 -14.53
CA GLY A 159 15.35 2.79 -14.07
C GLY A 159 16.42 1.77 -13.68
N TYR A 160 16.12 0.47 -13.79
CA TYR A 160 17.07 -0.61 -13.55
C TYR A 160 17.46 -1.29 -14.85
N GLU A 161 18.72 -1.70 -14.97
CA GLU A 161 19.23 -2.40 -16.14
C GLU A 161 18.80 -3.88 -16.15
N ASN A 162 18.75 -4.47 -14.95
CA ASN A 162 18.60 -5.89 -14.71
C ASN A 162 17.58 -6.13 -13.60
N TYR A 163 16.68 -7.08 -13.82
CA TYR A 163 15.62 -7.43 -12.87
C TYR A 163 15.87 -8.83 -12.33
N GLY A 164 16.09 -8.90 -11.02
CA GLY A 164 16.43 -10.14 -10.33
C GLY A 164 15.22 -10.88 -9.77
N ILE A 165 15.51 -12.05 -9.20
CA ILE A 165 14.59 -12.72 -8.27
C ILE A 165 14.61 -11.94 -6.96
N GLU A 166 13.43 -11.68 -6.41
CA GLU A 166 13.28 -10.95 -5.15
C GLU A 166 12.36 -11.70 -4.20
N THR A 167 12.50 -11.43 -2.90
CA THR A 167 11.63 -12.01 -1.88
C THR A 167 11.01 -10.91 -1.05
N PHE A 168 9.70 -11.01 -0.86
CA PHE A 168 8.94 -10.10 -0.04
C PHE A 168 8.42 -10.84 1.18
N GLU A 169 8.56 -10.23 2.35
CA GLU A 169 7.82 -10.67 3.53
C GLU A 169 6.47 -9.96 3.55
N LEU A 170 5.41 -10.75 3.49
CA LEU A 170 4.03 -10.32 3.62
C LEU A 170 3.49 -10.77 4.99
N ILE A 171 3.00 -9.82 5.77
CA ILE A 171 2.28 -10.07 7.01
C ILE A 171 0.81 -9.72 6.79
N ILE A 172 -0.08 -10.69 7.01
CA ILE A 172 -1.53 -10.50 6.92
C ILE A 172 -2.10 -10.58 8.33
N LYS A 173 -2.71 -9.49 8.79
CA LYS A 173 -3.43 -9.39 10.06
C LYS A 173 -4.91 -9.72 9.86
N LYS A 174 -5.52 -10.27 10.91
CA LYS A 174 -6.94 -10.59 10.96
C LYS A 174 -7.82 -9.34 11.07
#